data_AF-A0A1M6SM47-F1
#
_entry.id   AF-A0A1M6SM47-F1
#
_cell.length_a   1.000
_cell.length_b   1.000
_cell.length_c   1.000
_cell.angle_alpha   90.00
_cell.angle_beta   90.00
_cell.angle_gamma   90.00
#
_symmetry.space_group_name_H-M   'P 1'
#
loop_
_entity.id
_entity.type
_entity.pdbx_description
1 polymer ?
#
loop_
_entity_poly.entity_id
_entity_poly.type
_entity_poly.pdbx_seq_one_letter_code
_entity_poly.pdbx_strand_id
1 'polypeptide(L)'
;MFHLSDDIIRGEITMLIAIIYSLIITIFIGFIIESFKLSFTLRKVEIINLKMKRIISRTLMDKKYFDIFLINNLRQIFNEEFLNTKVVDKYELYKVDDSKIKVKYFKGDVMEELEILAGEGQIQLIEINKEVME
;
A
#
# COMPACT_ATOMS: atom_id res chain seq x y z
N MET A 1 55.55 -23.61 27.78
CA MET A 1 55.12 -24.28 26.53
C MET A 1 53.59 -24.37 26.49
N PHE A 2 52.88 -23.22 26.55
CA PHE A 2 51.40 -23.16 26.54
C PHE A 2 50.83 -22.03 25.64
N HIS A 3 51.67 -21.19 25.02
CA HIS A 3 51.20 -20.03 24.26
C HIS A 3 50.54 -20.35 22.90
N LEU A 4 50.89 -21.48 22.27
CA LEU A 4 50.34 -21.87 20.97
C LEU A 4 48.84 -22.23 21.01
N SER A 5 48.35 -22.75 22.15
CA SER A 5 46.93 -23.14 22.28
C SER A 5 46.04 -21.92 22.49
N ASP A 6 46.52 -20.93 23.26
CA ASP A 6 45.75 -19.70 23.54
C ASP A 6 45.58 -18.82 22.30
N ASP A 7 46.56 -18.78 21.41
CA ASP A 7 46.49 -17.98 20.17
C ASP A 7 45.54 -18.59 19.13
N ILE A 8 45.47 -19.93 19.04
CA ILE A 8 44.51 -20.63 18.17
C ILE A 8 43.08 -20.43 18.69
N ILE A 9 42.86 -20.59 20.01
CA ILE A 9 41.54 -20.38 20.64
C ILE A 9 41.09 -18.92 20.49
N ARG A 10 41.98 -17.93 20.66
CA ARG A 10 41.66 -16.52 20.41
C ARG A 10 41.34 -16.24 18.94
N GLY A 11 42.05 -16.88 18.01
CA GLY A 11 41.79 -16.78 16.58
C GLY A 11 40.40 -17.30 16.19
N GLU A 12 40.01 -18.46 16.71
CA GLU A 12 38.67 -19.05 16.49
C GLU A 12 37.56 -18.18 17.11
N ILE A 13 37.77 -17.66 18.32
CA ILE A 13 36.83 -16.73 18.96
C ILE A 13 36.67 -15.46 18.13
N THR A 14 37.76 -14.89 17.60
CA THR A 14 37.72 -13.68 16.77
C THR A 14 37.00 -13.93 15.45
N MET A 15 37.19 -15.09 14.83
CA MET A 15 36.47 -15.49 13.62
C MET A 15 34.98 -15.68 13.88
N LEU A 16 34.60 -16.34 14.98
CA LEU A 16 33.21 -16.51 15.38
C LEU A 16 32.52 -15.17 15.65
N ILE A 17 33.22 -14.25 16.33
CA ILE A 17 32.74 -12.88 16.55
C ILE A 17 32.53 -12.15 15.22
N ALA A 18 33.46 -12.26 14.28
CA ALA A 18 33.33 -11.65 12.95
C ALA A 18 32.14 -12.21 12.17
N ILE A 19 31.90 -13.52 12.24
CA ILE A 19 30.74 -14.18 11.61
C ILE A 19 29.44 -13.65 12.22
N ILE A 20 29.35 -13.58 13.56
CA ILE A 20 28.16 -13.05 14.25
C ILE A 20 27.90 -11.60 13.85
N TYR A 21 28.94 -10.75 13.83
CA TYR A 21 28.78 -9.36 13.39
C TYR A 21 28.33 -9.26 11.95
N SER A 22 28.88 -10.09 11.05
CA SER A 22 28.46 -10.10 9.65
C SER A 22 26.97 -10.48 9.51
N LEU A 23 26.52 -11.49 10.25
CA LEU A 23 25.13 -11.94 10.25
C LEU A 23 24.19 -10.83 10.76
N ILE A 24 24.54 -10.17 11.87
CA ILE A 24 23.76 -9.07 12.43
C ILE A 24 23.65 -7.92 11.41
N ILE A 25 24.75 -7.57 10.75
CA ILE A 25 24.76 -6.52 9.72
C ILE A 25 23.86 -6.90 8.54
N THR A 26 23.92 -8.15 8.07
CA THR A 26 23.06 -8.63 6.97
C THR A 26 21.58 -8.56 7.34
N ILE A 27 21.19 -9.02 8.54
CA ILE A 27 19.82 -8.92 9.03
C ILE A 27 19.38 -7.46 9.10
N PHE A 28 20.23 -6.58 9.63
CA PHE A 28 19.93 -5.17 9.77
C PHE A 28 19.73 -4.47 8.42
N ILE A 29 20.59 -4.76 7.42
CA ILE A 29 20.44 -4.25 6.05
C ILE A 29 19.13 -4.75 5.44
N GLY A 30 18.81 -6.03 5.60
CA GLY A 30 17.55 -6.61 5.12
C GLY A 30 16.34 -5.89 5.71
N PHE A 31 16.34 -5.65 7.03
CA PHE A 31 15.29 -4.92 7.72
C PHE A 31 15.14 -3.47 7.23
N ILE A 32 16.26 -2.77 7.01
CA ILE A 32 16.24 -1.40 6.46
C ILE A 32 15.61 -1.39 5.07
N ILE A 33 16.04 -2.28 4.17
CA ILE A 33 15.54 -2.34 2.80
C ILE A 33 14.03 -2.57 2.79
N GLU A 34 13.54 -3.50 3.62
CA GLU A 34 12.12 -3.83 3.68
C GLU A 34 11.29 -2.65 4.22
N SER A 35 11.81 -1.98 5.25
CA SER A 35 11.21 -0.76 5.79
C SER A 35 11.11 0.36 4.74
N PHE A 36 12.14 0.54 3.92
CA PHE A 36 12.14 1.52 2.83
C PHE A 36 11.13 1.17 1.74
N LYS A 37 11.02 -0.11 1.35
CA LYS A 37 10.02 -0.55 0.37
C LYS A 37 8.60 -0.27 0.85
N LEU A 38 8.29 -0.66 2.09
CA LEU A 38 6.97 -0.42 2.69
C LEU A 38 6.64 1.07 2.72
N SER A 39 7.57 1.91 3.17
CA SER A 39 7.40 3.38 3.17
C SER A 39 7.11 3.92 1.77
N PHE A 40 7.80 3.42 0.75
CA PHE A 40 7.55 3.83 -0.63
C PHE A 40 6.17 3.38 -1.15
N THR A 41 5.74 2.18 -0.81
CA THR A 41 4.39 1.68 -1.13
C THR A 41 3.31 2.52 -0.48
N LEU A 42 3.44 2.85 0.82
CA LEU A 42 2.49 3.71 1.54
C LEU A 42 2.38 5.10 0.89
N ARG A 43 3.52 5.70 0.51
CA ARG A 43 3.52 6.98 -0.22
C ARG A 43 2.79 6.90 -1.56
N LYS A 44 2.91 5.78 -2.28
CA LYS A 44 2.15 5.56 -3.53
C LYS A 44 0.65 5.46 -3.26
N VAL A 45 0.25 4.72 -2.22
CA VAL A 45 -1.15 4.58 -1.78
C VAL A 45 -1.77 5.96 -1.49
N GLU A 46 -1.06 6.84 -0.79
CA GLU A 46 -1.52 8.22 -0.56
C GLU A 46 -1.77 8.99 -1.88
N ILE A 47 -0.85 8.87 -2.85
CA ILE A 47 -1.00 9.49 -4.17
C ILE A 47 -2.20 8.92 -4.92
N ILE A 48 -2.43 7.60 -4.83
CA ILE A 48 -3.58 6.92 -5.43
C ILE A 48 -4.87 7.46 -4.83
N ASN A 49 -4.96 7.53 -3.50
CA ASN A 49 -6.12 8.11 -2.80
C ASN A 49 -6.41 9.53 -3.27
N LEU A 50 -5.39 10.38 -3.41
CA LEU A 50 -5.56 11.75 -3.90
C LEU A 50 -6.05 11.80 -5.35
N LYS A 51 -5.56 10.91 -6.22
CA LYS A 51 -6.01 10.82 -7.61
C LYS A 51 -7.45 10.32 -7.70
N MET A 52 -7.80 9.31 -6.89
CA MET A 52 -9.14 8.73 -6.84
C MET A 52 -10.17 9.76 -6.34
N LYS A 53 -9.85 10.52 -5.28
CA LYS A 53 -10.65 11.67 -4.82
C LYS A 53 -10.93 12.65 -5.96
N ARG A 54 -9.89 13.04 -6.72
CA ARG A 54 -10.06 13.97 -7.86
C ARG A 54 -10.94 13.42 -8.97
N ILE A 55 -10.78 12.15 -9.34
CA ILE A 55 -11.60 11.51 -10.38
C ILE A 55 -13.05 11.49 -9.93
N ILE A 56 -13.32 10.99 -8.73
CA ILE A 56 -14.66 10.89 -8.16
C ILE A 56 -15.34 12.25 -8.08
N SER A 57 -14.68 13.27 -7.52
CA SER A 57 -15.24 14.62 -7.44
C SER A 57 -15.58 15.21 -8.82
N ARG A 58 -14.77 14.92 -9.85
CA ARG A 58 -15.01 15.39 -11.22
C ARG A 58 -16.13 14.62 -11.92
N THR A 59 -16.15 13.31 -11.80
CA THR A 59 -17.11 12.43 -12.47
C THR A 59 -18.50 12.58 -11.89
N LEU A 60 -18.59 12.79 -10.58
CA LEU A 60 -19.85 12.70 -9.87
C LEU A 60 -20.42 14.07 -9.44
N MET A 61 -19.67 15.17 -9.38
CA MET A 61 -20.19 16.55 -9.16
C MET A 61 -21.32 16.66 -8.09
N ASP A 62 -22.28 17.59 -8.23
CA ASP A 62 -23.43 17.80 -7.33
C ASP A 62 -24.50 16.68 -7.42
N LYS A 63 -24.13 15.48 -7.88
CA LYS A 63 -25.07 14.36 -8.00
C LYS A 63 -25.43 13.86 -6.61
N LYS A 64 -26.74 13.65 -6.41
CA LYS A 64 -27.31 13.16 -5.14
C LYS A 64 -27.45 11.64 -5.09
N TYR A 65 -27.29 10.95 -6.22
CA TYR A 65 -27.52 9.51 -6.34
C TYR A 65 -26.53 8.85 -7.30
N PHE A 66 -26.17 7.60 -7.01
CA PHE A 66 -25.33 6.72 -7.81
C PHE A 66 -26.18 5.72 -8.59
N ASP A 67 -26.50 6.06 -9.85
CA ASP A 67 -27.14 5.12 -10.75
C ASP A 67 -26.15 4.13 -11.39
N ILE A 68 -26.70 3.10 -12.04
CA ILE A 68 -25.92 2.03 -12.68
C ILE A 68 -25.00 2.58 -13.79
N PHE A 69 -25.41 3.63 -14.51
CA PHE A 69 -24.61 4.23 -15.56
C PHE A 69 -23.39 4.97 -15.01
N LEU A 70 -23.56 5.72 -13.91
CA LEU A 70 -22.46 6.38 -13.19
C LEU A 70 -21.46 5.36 -12.67
N ILE A 71 -21.92 4.25 -12.12
CA ILE A 71 -21.04 3.17 -11.63
C ILE A 71 -20.26 2.53 -12.78
N ASN A 72 -20.91 2.26 -13.91
CA ASN A 72 -20.24 1.72 -15.08
C ASN A 72 -19.20 2.70 -15.65
N ASN A 73 -19.52 4.00 -15.67
CA ASN A 73 -18.57 5.04 -16.09
C ASN A 73 -17.37 5.12 -15.15
N LEU A 74 -17.59 5.12 -13.82
CA LEU A 74 -16.51 5.07 -12.83
C LEU A 74 -15.63 3.84 -13.01
N ARG A 75 -16.23 2.66 -13.25
CA ARG A 75 -15.50 1.42 -13.51
C ARG A 75 -14.60 1.55 -14.75
N GLN A 76 -15.11 2.13 -15.82
CA GLN A 76 -14.32 2.38 -17.03
C GLN A 76 -13.14 3.32 -16.74
N ILE A 77 -13.40 4.46 -16.11
CA ILE A 77 -12.35 5.44 -15.77
C ILE A 77 -11.31 4.81 -14.85
N PHE A 78 -11.72 4.03 -13.85
CA PHE A 78 -10.78 3.37 -12.93
C PHE A 78 -9.92 2.32 -13.63
N ASN A 79 -10.50 1.57 -14.56
CA ASN A 79 -9.73 0.65 -15.39
C ASN A 79 -8.66 1.39 -16.20
N GLU A 80 -9.02 2.48 -16.87
CA GLU A 80 -8.12 3.26 -17.71
C GLU A 80 -7.03 3.97 -16.89
N GLU A 81 -7.41 4.59 -15.77
CA GLU A 81 -6.52 5.46 -15.00
C GLU A 81 -5.64 4.73 -13.97
N PHE A 82 -6.07 3.56 -13.48
CA PHE A 82 -5.38 2.84 -12.40
C PHE A 82 -4.91 1.44 -12.80
N LEU A 83 -5.78 0.62 -13.39
CA LEU A 83 -5.48 -0.79 -13.66
C LEU A 83 -4.58 -0.93 -14.90
N ASN A 84 -4.97 -0.32 -16.02
CA ASN A 84 -4.22 -0.38 -17.28
C ASN A 84 -2.84 0.30 -17.17
N THR A 85 -2.74 1.33 -16.33
CA THR A 85 -1.49 2.04 -16.02
C THR A 85 -0.63 1.32 -14.98
N LYS A 86 -1.07 0.18 -14.44
CA LYS A 86 -0.40 -0.60 -13.37
C LYS A 86 -0.13 0.22 -12.10
N VAL A 87 -0.93 1.27 -11.87
CA VAL A 87 -0.85 2.10 -10.68
C VAL A 87 -1.38 1.33 -9.48
N VAL A 88 -2.49 0.60 -9.65
CA VAL A 88 -2.98 -0.42 -8.70
C VAL A 88 -2.79 -1.80 -9.31
N ASP A 89 -2.68 -2.82 -8.46
CA ASP A 89 -2.49 -4.20 -8.91
C ASP A 89 -3.86 -4.88 -9.14
N LYS A 90 -4.84 -4.54 -8.30
CA LYS A 90 -6.25 -4.94 -8.41
C LYS A 90 -7.14 -3.88 -7.77
N TYR A 91 -8.38 -3.73 -8.26
CA TYR A 91 -9.42 -3.03 -7.52
C TYR A 91 -10.78 -3.69 -7.67
N GLU A 92 -11.68 -3.35 -6.76
CA GLU A 92 -13.06 -3.79 -6.71
C GLU A 92 -13.95 -2.57 -6.41
N LEU A 93 -15.04 -2.43 -7.17
CA LEU A 93 -15.98 -1.30 -7.09
C LEU A 93 -17.40 -1.82 -6.92
N TYR A 94 -18.02 -1.46 -5.79
CA TYR A 94 -19.33 -1.94 -5.37
C TYR A 94 -20.30 -0.80 -5.09
N LYS A 95 -21.52 -0.92 -5.60
CA LYS A 95 -22.65 -0.10 -5.16
C LYS A 95 -23.20 -0.71 -3.87
N VAL A 96 -23.24 0.07 -2.80
CA VAL A 96 -23.88 -0.37 -1.54
C VAL A 96 -25.37 -0.01 -1.58
N ASP A 97 -25.68 1.24 -1.90
CA ASP A 97 -27.04 1.76 -2.05
C ASP A 97 -27.03 2.93 -3.06
N ASP A 98 -28.09 3.74 -3.12
CA ASP A 98 -28.17 4.88 -4.05
C ASP A 98 -27.29 6.07 -3.63
N SER A 99 -26.87 6.17 -2.38
CA SER A 99 -26.03 7.25 -1.87
C SER A 99 -24.61 6.78 -1.51
N LYS A 100 -24.30 5.50 -1.67
CA LYS A 100 -23.02 4.91 -1.25
C LYS A 100 -22.41 3.95 -2.25
N ILE A 101 -21.12 4.17 -2.52
CA ILE A 101 -20.24 3.27 -3.26
C ILE A 101 -19.03 2.92 -2.37
N LYS A 102 -18.52 1.70 -2.52
CA LYS A 102 -17.26 1.26 -1.93
C LYS A 102 -16.23 0.92 -2.99
N VAL A 103 -14.99 1.31 -2.73
CA VAL A 103 -13.82 0.96 -3.55
C VAL A 103 -12.81 0.27 -2.66
N LYS A 104 -12.40 -0.92 -3.06
CA LYS A 104 -11.28 -1.64 -2.45
C LYS A 104 -10.18 -1.78 -3.48
N TYR A 105 -8.93 -1.47 -3.14
CA TYR A 105 -7.83 -1.65 -4.05
C TYR A 105 -6.55 -2.12 -3.36
N PHE A 106 -5.66 -2.70 -4.16
CA PHE A 106 -4.41 -3.31 -3.70
C PHE A 106 -3.22 -2.65 -4.39
N LYS A 107 -2.18 -2.36 -3.60
CA LYS A 107 -0.87 -1.94 -4.10
C LYS A 107 0.27 -2.56 -3.30
N GLY A 108 1.00 -3.50 -3.90
CA GLY A 108 1.97 -4.32 -3.20
C GLY A 108 1.30 -5.00 -2.01
N ASP A 109 1.92 -4.89 -0.85
CA ASP A 109 1.42 -5.47 0.40
C ASP A 109 0.45 -4.54 1.13
N VAL A 110 -0.19 -3.59 0.44
CA VAL A 110 -1.16 -2.67 1.06
C VAL A 110 -2.53 -2.80 0.40
N MET A 111 -3.55 -2.95 1.23
CA MET A 111 -4.95 -2.91 0.84
C MET A 111 -5.61 -1.66 1.43
N GLU A 112 -6.32 -0.93 0.59
CA GLU A 112 -7.10 0.25 1.00
C GLU A 112 -8.58 0.05 0.69
N GLU A 113 -9.44 0.40 1.63
CA GLU A 113 -10.90 0.50 1.44
C GLU A 113 -11.36 1.94 1.63
N LEU A 114 -12.04 2.46 0.61
CA LEU A 114 -12.60 3.80 0.55
C LEU A 114 -14.12 3.72 0.38
N GLU A 115 -14.85 4.54 1.13
CA GLU A 115 -16.28 4.73 0.97
C GLU A 115 -16.55 6.10 0.35
N ILE A 116 -17.47 6.13 -0.61
CA ILE A 116 -17.87 7.32 -1.35
C ILE A 116 -19.34 7.55 -1.07
N LEU A 117 -19.65 8.69 -0.46
CA LEU A 117 -21.01 9.09 -0.10
C LEU A 117 -21.48 10.24 -1.00
N ALA A 118 -22.66 10.10 -1.59
CA ALA A 118 -23.40 11.20 -2.18
C ALA A 118 -24.31 11.84 -1.12
N GLY A 119 -24.05 13.09 -0.80
CA GLY A 119 -24.86 13.93 0.09
C GLY A 119 -25.62 15.01 -0.68
N GLU A 120 -26.14 16.02 0.04
CA GLU A 120 -26.89 17.17 -0.51
C GLU A 120 -26.05 18.05 -1.45
N GLY A 121 -25.70 17.54 -2.63
CA GLY A 121 -24.83 18.20 -3.61
C GLY A 121 -23.34 18.14 -3.28
N GLN A 122 -22.91 17.24 -2.39
CA GLN A 122 -21.49 17.04 -2.07
C GLN A 122 -21.14 15.58 -2.05
N ILE A 123 -19.91 15.28 -2.49
CA ILE A 123 -19.37 13.92 -2.47
C ILE A 123 -18.27 13.86 -1.44
N GLN A 124 -18.49 13.00 -0.45
CA GLN A 124 -17.53 12.77 0.61
C GLN A 124 -16.84 11.44 0.36
N LEU A 125 -15.50 11.46 0.44
CA LEU A 125 -14.69 10.25 0.37
C LEU A 125 -14.09 9.98 1.73
N ILE A 126 -14.48 8.87 2.33
CA ILE A 126 -14.10 8.43 3.66
C ILE A 126 -13.14 7.26 3.51
N GLU A 127 -11.96 7.36 4.12
CA GLU A 127 -11.05 6.23 4.25
C GLU A 127 -11.59 5.34 5.36
N ILE A 128 -11.88 4.08 5.03
CA ILE A 128 -12.48 3.12 5.96
C ILE A 128 -11.40 2.26 6.59
N ASN A 129 -10.47 1.76 5.78
CA ASN A 129 -9.41 0.89 6.24
C ASN A 129 -8.16 1.03 5.37
N LYS A 130 -7.00 0.94 6.01
CA LYS A 130 -5.68 0.79 5.39
C LYS A 130 -4.98 -0.35 6.11
N GLU A 131 -4.76 -1.45 5.41
CA GLU A 131 -4.16 -2.67 5.96
C GLU A 131 -2.87 -2.99 5.22
N VAL A 132 -1.80 -3.26 5.96
CA VAL A 132 -0.59 -3.88 5.41
C VAL A 132 -0.79 -5.39 5.51
N MET A 133 -0.86 -6.05 4.36
CA MET A 133 -1.04 -7.49 4.23
C MET A 133 0.30 -8.19 4.53
N GLU A 134 0.28 -9.17 5.45
CA GLU A 134 1.44 -10.00 5.80
C GLU A 134 1.75 -11.09 4.76
#